data_AF-A0A534P8U4-F1
#
_entry.id   AF-A0A534P8U4-F1
#
_cell.length_a   1.000
_cell.length_b   1.000
_cell.length_c   1.000
_cell.angle_alpha   90.00
_cell.angle_beta   90.00
_cell.angle_gamma   90.00
#
_symmetry.space_group_name_H-M   'P 1'
#
loop_
_entity.id
_entity.type
_entity.pdbx_description
1 polymer ?
#
loop_
_entity_poly.entity_id
_entity_poly.type
_entity_poly.pdbx_seq_one_letter_code
_entity_poly.pdbx_strand_id
1 'polypeptide(L)'
;MRIAELYRRKRPVFSFEFFPPRTDAGVDALFRALGELAVLGPDFVSVTCPLDKPRRPLTFALVARIQRELGLTAMAHLVTVLYARDEVRAVLEQLAREGIENLLALRG
;
A
#
# COMPACT_ATOMS: atom_id res chain seq x y z
N MET A 1 5.82 8.78 7.13
CA MET A 1 5.03 10.04 7.02
C MET A 1 3.57 9.65 6.94
N ARG A 2 2.74 10.30 7.76
CA ARG A 2 1.31 10.00 7.80
C ARG A 2 0.57 10.82 6.76
N ILE A 3 -0.33 10.18 6.01
CA ILE A 3 -1.11 10.86 4.97
C ILE A 3 -1.94 12.01 5.54
N ALA A 4 -2.44 11.88 6.77
CA ALA A 4 -3.15 12.94 7.48
C ALA A 4 -2.33 14.25 7.59
N GLU A 5 -0.99 14.18 7.61
CA GLU A 5 -0.11 15.35 7.67
C GLU A 5 0.04 16.03 6.31
N LEU A 6 -0.09 15.28 5.21
CA LEU A 6 -0.06 15.82 3.85
C LEU A 6 -1.22 16.80 3.63
N TYR A 7 -2.43 16.42 4.06
CA TYR A 7 -3.62 17.25 3.93
C TYR A 7 -3.59 18.55 4.76
N ARG A 8 -2.70 18.66 5.75
CA ARG A 8 -2.51 19.91 6.51
C ARG A 8 -1.74 20.98 5.74
N ARG A 9 -1.04 20.62 4.66
CA ARG A 9 -0.16 21.53 3.88
C ARG A 9 -0.92 22.53 2.99
N LYS A 10 -2.26 22.55 3.04
CA LYS A 10 -3.13 23.48 2.27
C LYS A 10 -2.84 23.52 0.75
N ARG A 11 -2.45 22.38 0.18
CA ARG A 11 -2.34 22.17 -1.27
C ARG A 11 -3.04 20.86 -1.67
N PRO A 12 -3.40 20.68 -2.95
CA PRO A 12 -3.89 19.39 -3.42
C PRO A 12 -2.90 18.27 -3.08
N VAL A 13 -3.45 17.15 -2.62
CA VAL A 13 -2.71 15.91 -2.40
C VAL A 13 -2.96 15.03 -3.62
N PHE A 14 -1.89 14.61 -4.28
CA PHE A 14 -1.94 13.80 -5.50
C PHE A 14 -1.38 12.40 -5.24
N SER A 15 -2.07 11.36 -5.70
CA SER A 15 -1.71 9.97 -5.43
C SER A 15 -2.11 9.03 -6.55
N PHE A 16 -1.42 7.89 -6.63
CA PHE A 16 -1.77 6.78 -7.52
C PHE A 16 -2.20 5.55 -6.73
N GLU A 17 -3.08 4.76 -7.33
CA GLU A 17 -3.52 3.47 -6.80
C GLU A 17 -3.15 2.34 -7.76
N PHE A 18 -2.60 1.25 -7.21
CA PHE A 18 -2.17 0.09 -7.98
C PHE A 18 -2.85 -1.19 -7.51
N PHE A 19 -3.06 -2.10 -8.46
CA PHE A 19 -3.54 -3.45 -8.17
C PHE A 19 -2.37 -4.43 -7.99
N PRO A 20 -2.44 -5.35 -7.02
CA PRO A 20 -1.40 -6.35 -6.80
C PRO A 20 -1.35 -7.34 -7.99
N PRO A 21 -0.19 -7.45 -8.67
CA PRO A 21 -0.04 -8.33 -9.81
C PRO A 21 -0.24 -9.82 -9.45
N ARG A 22 -0.56 -10.64 -10.45
CA ARG A 22 -0.75 -12.08 -10.29
C ARG A 22 0.52 -12.91 -10.50
N THR A 23 1.55 -12.31 -11.08
CA THR A 23 2.77 -12.98 -11.53
C THR A 23 3.99 -12.13 -11.18
N ASP A 24 5.16 -12.75 -11.07
CA ASP A 24 6.43 -12.06 -10.79
C ASP A 24 6.77 -11.05 -11.89
N ALA A 25 6.58 -11.41 -13.15
CA ALA A 25 6.73 -10.48 -14.27
C ALA A 25 5.79 -9.26 -14.16
N GLY A 26 4.60 -9.45 -13.57
CA GLY A 26 3.68 -8.36 -13.27
C GLY A 26 4.15 -7.49 -12.12
N VAL A 27 4.82 -8.06 -11.12
CA VAL A 27 5.50 -7.29 -10.06
C VAL A 27 6.60 -6.44 -10.66
N ASP A 28 7.44 -6.98 -11.54
CA ASP A 28 8.48 -6.21 -12.22
C ASP A 28 7.89 -5.06 -13.06
N ALA A 29 6.79 -5.33 -13.77
CA ALA A 29 6.08 -4.30 -14.52
C ALA A 29 5.50 -3.20 -13.60
N LEU A 30 4.96 -3.57 -12.44
CA LEU A 30 4.48 -2.61 -11.44
C LEU A 30 5.63 -1.71 -10.95
N PHE A 31 6.79 -2.28 -10.63
CA PHE A 31 7.94 -1.49 -10.16
C PHE A 31 8.53 -0.58 -11.24
N ARG A 32 8.52 -1.01 -12.51
CA ARG A 32 8.84 -0.11 -13.64
C ARG A 32 7.86 1.06 -13.73
N ALA A 33 6.56 0.79 -13.72
CA ALA A 33 5.53 1.84 -13.79
C ALA A 33 5.61 2.80 -12.60
N LEU A 34 5.86 2.30 -11.39
CA LEU A 34 6.09 3.12 -10.21
C LEU A 34 7.29 4.05 -10.37
N GLY A 35 8.41 3.55 -10.93
CA GLY A 35 9.59 4.37 -11.22
C GLY A 35 9.31 5.48 -12.24
N GLU A 36 8.59 5.15 -13.31
CA GLU A 36 8.18 6.13 -14.33
C GLU A 36 7.23 7.19 -13.78
N LEU A 37 6.25 6.79 -12.97
CA LEU A 37 5.26 7.68 -12.37
C LEU A 37 5.80 8.48 -11.17
N ALA A 38 6.86 8.03 -10.52
CA ALA A 38 7.48 8.74 -9.41
C ALA A 38 7.99 10.15 -9.82
N VAL A 39 8.34 10.33 -11.09
CA VAL A 39 8.75 11.64 -11.66
C VAL A 39 7.63 12.69 -11.57
N LEU A 40 6.36 12.26 -11.53
CA LEU A 40 5.21 13.15 -11.35
C LEU A 40 5.04 13.65 -9.90
N GLY A 41 5.88 13.20 -8.97
CA GLY A 41 5.90 13.62 -7.58
C GLY A 41 4.61 13.31 -6.80
N PRO A 42 4.10 12.06 -6.81
CA PRO A 42 2.94 11.71 -5.99
C PRO A 42 3.27 11.88 -4.50
N ASP A 43 2.32 12.40 -3.74
CA ASP A 43 2.45 12.56 -2.29
C ASP A 43 2.39 11.22 -1.55
N PHE A 44 1.64 10.25 -2.10
CA PHE A 44 1.64 8.86 -1.68
C PHE A 44 1.15 7.93 -2.79
N VAL A 45 1.32 6.62 -2.60
CA VAL A 45 0.71 5.59 -3.44
C VAL A 45 -0.07 4.59 -2.59
N SER A 46 -1.11 3.98 -3.15
CA SER A 46 -1.87 2.91 -2.51
C SER A 46 -1.77 1.59 -3.28
N VAL A 47 -1.83 0.49 -2.54
CA VAL A 47 -1.95 -0.86 -3.12
C VAL A 47 -3.24 -1.49 -2.63
N THR A 48 -4.06 -1.94 -3.57
CA THR A 48 -5.34 -2.58 -3.27
C THR A 48 -5.18 -3.97 -2.64
N CYS A 49 -6.24 -4.45 -2.01
CA CYS A 49 -6.29 -5.78 -1.41
C CYS A 49 -7.02 -6.74 -2.36
N PRO A 50 -6.41 -7.86 -2.78
CA PRO A 50 -7.12 -8.87 -3.55
C PRO A 50 -8.13 -9.59 -2.65
N LEU A 51 -9.29 -9.98 -3.19
CA LEU A 51 -10.28 -10.74 -2.41
C LEU A 51 -9.80 -12.15 -2.07
N ASP A 52 -8.89 -12.69 -2.88
CA ASP A 52 -8.30 -14.01 -2.77
C ASP A 52 -7.37 -14.16 -1.55
N LYS A 53 -7.73 -15.02 -0.59
CA LYS A 53 -7.09 -15.15 0.74
C LYS A 53 -5.56 -15.37 0.69
N PRO A 54 -5.03 -16.31 -0.11
CA PRO A 54 -3.59 -16.55 -0.19
C PRO A 54 -2.81 -15.35 -0.73
N ARG A 55 -3.46 -14.46 -1.48
CA ARG A 55 -2.80 -13.32 -2.15
C ARG A 55 -2.85 -12.03 -1.34
N ARG A 56 -3.62 -11.95 -0.26
CA ARG A 56 -3.72 -10.71 0.55
C ARG A 56 -2.39 -10.28 1.19
N PRO A 57 -1.53 -11.20 1.69
CA PRO A 57 -0.23 -10.83 2.21
C PRO A 57 0.67 -10.12 1.18
N LEU A 58 0.44 -10.36 -0.12
CA LEU A 58 1.18 -9.69 -1.20
C LEU A 58 1.01 -8.17 -1.14
N THR A 59 -0.17 -7.66 -0.80
CA THR A 59 -0.42 -6.22 -0.66
C THR A 59 0.55 -5.59 0.36
N PHE A 60 0.71 -6.22 1.52
CA PHE A 60 1.58 -5.71 2.59
C PHE A 60 3.05 -5.80 2.19
N ALA A 61 3.46 -6.89 1.55
CA ALA A 61 4.82 -7.05 1.03
C ALA A 61 5.14 -6.00 -0.05
N LEU A 62 4.20 -5.71 -0.96
CA LEU A 62 4.37 -4.69 -1.99
C LEU A 62 4.49 -3.30 -1.38
N VAL A 63 3.61 -2.93 -0.43
CA VAL A 63 3.65 -1.63 0.25
C VAL A 63 4.98 -1.42 0.99
N ALA A 64 5.45 -2.42 1.75
CA ALA A 64 6.75 -2.38 2.41
C ALA A 64 7.90 -2.23 1.40
N ARG A 65 7.86 -2.99 0.31
CA ARG A 65 8.86 -2.94 -0.76
C ARG A 65 8.90 -1.58 -1.46
N ILE A 66 7.74 -0.99 -1.77
CA ILE A 66 7.61 0.34 -2.37
C ILE A 66 8.26 1.39 -1.47
N GLN A 67 7.94 1.40 -0.17
CA GLN A 67 8.49 2.37 0.76
C GLN A 67 10.01 2.22 0.91
N ARG A 68 10.51 0.98 0.95
CA ARG A 68 11.94 0.68 1.08
C ARG A 68 12.76 1.01 -0.18
N GLU A 69 12.26 0.63 -1.36
CA GLU A 69 13.02 0.74 -2.61
C GLU A 69 12.86 2.09 -3.30
N LEU A 70 11.69 2.72 -3.17
CA LEU A 70 11.37 3.97 -3.88
C LEU A 70 11.28 5.20 -2.96
N GLY A 71 11.32 5.01 -1.64
CA GLY A 71 11.19 6.11 -0.67
C GLY A 71 9.81 6.79 -0.69
N LEU A 72 8.83 6.21 -1.39
CA LEU A 72 7.48 6.75 -1.47
C LEU A 72 6.68 6.42 -0.21
N THR A 73 5.85 7.37 0.23
CA THR A 73 4.84 7.07 1.25
C THR A 73 3.81 6.10 0.64
N ALA A 74 3.62 4.95 1.27
CA ALA A 74 2.74 3.91 0.75
C ALA A 74 1.59 3.59 1.74
N MET A 75 0.43 3.25 1.20
CA MET A 75 -0.77 2.88 1.96
C MET A 75 -1.27 1.50 1.55
N ALA A 76 -1.51 0.63 2.52
CA ALA A 76 -2.14 -0.67 2.29
C ALA A 76 -3.66 -0.59 2.41
N HIS A 77 -4.39 -1.17 1.46
CA HIS A 77 -5.82 -1.42 1.66
C HIS A 77 -6.00 -2.64 2.57
N LEU A 78 -6.87 -2.52 3.57
CA LEU A 78 -7.23 -3.61 4.47
C LEU A 78 -8.74 -3.82 4.42
N VAL A 79 -9.14 -4.85 3.66
CA VAL A 79 -10.54 -5.26 3.55
C VAL A 79 -10.88 -6.18 4.72
N THR A 80 -11.57 -5.65 5.72
CA THR A 80 -11.74 -6.28 7.04
C THR A 80 -12.66 -7.50 7.06
N VAL A 81 -13.67 -7.60 6.17
CA VAL A 81 -14.57 -8.78 6.10
C VAL A 81 -13.83 -10.07 5.73
N LEU A 82 -12.61 -9.92 5.21
CA LEU A 82 -11.77 -11.02 4.78
C LEU A 82 -10.95 -11.64 5.92
N TYR A 83 -10.93 -11.02 7.11
CA TYR A 83 -10.06 -11.42 8.22
C TYR A 83 -10.85 -11.66 9.50
N ALA A 84 -10.41 -12.63 10.28
CA ALA A 84 -10.77 -12.70 11.69
C ALA A 84 -10.09 -11.57 12.48
N ARG A 85 -10.62 -11.26 13.67
CA ARG A 85 -10.11 -10.18 14.52
C ARG A 85 -8.62 -10.32 14.85
N ASP A 86 -8.17 -11.53 15.17
CA ASP A 86 -6.76 -11.78 15.50
C ASP A 86 -5.86 -11.73 14.26
N GLU A 87 -6.38 -12.11 13.08
CA GLU A 87 -5.66 -11.93 11.82
C GLU A 87 -5.48 -10.42 11.50
N VAL A 88 -6.48 -9.59 11.76
CA VAL A 88 -6.35 -8.12 11.63
C VAL A 88 -5.25 -7.59 12.56
N ARG A 89 -5.22 -8.04 13.82
CA ARG A 89 -4.17 -7.64 14.77
C ARG A 89 -2.78 -8.01 14.24
N ALA A 90 -2.59 -9.24 13.79
CA ALA A 90 -1.31 -9.70 13.26
C ALA A 90 -0.86 -8.89 12.03
N VAL A 91 -1.79 -8.54 11.15
CA VAL A 91 -1.51 -7.66 10.00
C VAL A 91 -1.06 -6.27 10.44
N LEU A 92 -1.76 -5.66 11.40
CA LEU A 92 -1.39 -4.33 11.92
C LEU A 92 0.00 -4.34 12.58
N GLU A 93 0.31 -5.39 13.35
CA GLU A 93 1.64 -5.57 13.95
C GLU A 93 2.73 -5.77 12.90
N GLN A 94 2.45 -6.49 11.82
CA GLN A 94 3.37 -6.64 10.68
C GLN A 94 3.62 -5.30 9.99
N LEU A 95 2.56 -4.55 9.66
CA LEU A 95 2.69 -3.25 9.02
C LEU A 95 3.48 -2.26 9.89
N ALA A 96 3.23 -2.24 11.20
CA ALA A 96 3.97 -1.42 12.13
C ALA A 96 5.46 -1.77 12.18
N ARG A 97 5.81 -3.08 12.16
CA ARG A 97 7.21 -3.54 12.11
C ARG A 97 7.93 -3.12 10.83
N GLU A 98 7.22 -3.05 9.70
CA GLU A 98 7.75 -2.57 8.42
C GLU A 98 7.76 -1.04 8.30
N GLY A 99 7.35 -0.31 9.35
CA GLY A 99 7.29 1.16 9.34
C GLY A 99 6.18 1.73 8.46
N ILE A 100 5.14 0.93 8.16
CA ILE A 100 3.96 1.36 7.42
C ILE A 100 2.98 2.00 8.39
N GLU A 101 2.76 3.30 8.22
CA GLU A 101 1.88 4.10 9.09
C GLU A 101 0.50 4.37 8.49
N ASN A 102 0.27 3.96 7.24
CA ASN A 102 -0.93 4.33 6.48
C ASN A 102 -1.68 3.09 6.02
N LEU A 103 -2.97 3.03 6.37
CA LEU A 103 -3.87 1.98 5.96
C LEU A 103 -5.25 2.55 5.62
N LEU A 104 -5.87 1.98 4.59
CA LEU A 104 -7.27 2.24 4.25
C LEU A 104 -8.12 1.07 4.73
N ALA A 105 -8.82 1.27 5.85
CA ALA A 105 -9.73 0.28 6.40
C ALA A 105 -11.03 0.25 5.58
N LEU A 106 -11.35 -0.91 5.00
CA LEU A 106 -12.51 -1.11 4.15
C LEU A 106 -13.35 -2.28 4.69
N ARG A 107 -14.67 -2.26 4.48
CA ARG A 107 -15.50 -3.44 4.74
C ARG A 107 -15.21 -4.54 3.73
N GLY A 108 -15.40 -4.22 2.45
CA GLY A 108 -15.49 -5.11 1.29
C GLY A 108 -16.22 -4.39 0.18
#